data_AF-A0A914MHL4-F1
#
_entry.id   AF-A0A914MHL4-F1
#
_cell.length_a   1.000
_cell.length_b   1.000
_cell.length_c   1.000
_cell.angle_alpha   90.00
_cell.angle_beta   90.00
_cell.angle_gamma   90.00
#
_symmetry.space_group_name_H-M   'P 1'
#
loop_
_entity.id
_entity.type
_entity.pdbx_description
1 polymer ?
#
loop_
_entity_poly.entity_id
_entity_poly.type
_entity_poly.pdbx_seq_one_letter_code
_entity_poly.pdbx_strand_id
1 'polypeptide(L)'
;MKIKVISRNPDDYQRETKNDIFKASRSYIVNQDPFRHQVEYTRALNAAKLERVFAKPFLASFDGHNEAVNLLEKHPLRLSTVLSGARDGQVKVWHLVTKKCVQTVQAHNGPVNGILSRRLIDLLILLLIELIVDLLVRLLIQLLVNLLIRLMIKMLVDLLAVN
;
A
#
# COMPACT_ATOMS: atom_id res chain seq x y z
N MET A 1 -60.38 -26.59 39.81
CA MET A 1 -59.54 -25.36 39.64
C MET A 1 -58.14 -25.81 39.23
N LYS A 2 -57.58 -25.29 38.12
CA LYS A 2 -56.20 -25.63 37.70
C LYS A 2 -55.26 -24.53 38.17
N ILE A 3 -54.32 -24.86 39.03
CA ILE A 3 -53.31 -23.93 39.55
C ILE A 3 -51.99 -24.20 38.81
N LYS A 4 -51.38 -23.15 38.27
CA LYS A 4 -50.01 -23.20 37.71
C LYS A 4 -49.12 -22.28 38.52
N VAL A 5 -47.94 -22.77 38.87
CA VAL A 5 -46.92 -22.05 39.63
C VAL A 5 -45.62 -22.05 38.83
N ILE A 6 -44.77 -21.06 39.06
CA ILE A 6 -43.44 -21.00 38.45
C ILE A 6 -42.61 -22.18 38.99
N SER A 7 -42.20 -23.08 38.09
CA SER A 7 -41.22 -24.13 38.36
C SER A 7 -39.96 -23.85 37.54
N ARG A 8 -38.78 -24.12 38.13
CA ARG A 8 -37.48 -23.96 37.45
C ARG A 8 -36.75 -25.30 37.51
N ASN A 9 -36.34 -25.83 36.36
CA ASN A 9 -35.54 -27.05 36.31
C ASN A 9 -34.05 -26.72 36.58
N PRO A 10 -33.37 -27.34 37.56
CA PRO A 10 -31.95 -27.11 37.83
C PRO A 10 -31.04 -27.27 36.61
N ASP A 11 -31.32 -28.21 35.72
CA ASP A 11 -30.49 -28.49 34.53
C ASP A 11 -30.41 -27.30 33.54
N ASP A 12 -31.40 -26.39 33.60
CA ASP A 12 -31.48 -25.24 32.70
C ASP A 12 -30.51 -24.12 33.08
N TYR A 13 -30.07 -24.06 34.35
CA TYR A 13 -29.22 -22.97 34.86
C TYR A 13 -27.99 -23.43 35.65
N GLN A 14 -27.94 -24.69 36.09
CA GLN A 14 -26.75 -25.28 36.68
C GLN A 14 -25.81 -25.83 35.60
N ARG A 15 -24.53 -25.94 35.95
CA ARG A 15 -23.53 -26.56 35.08
C ARG A 15 -23.48 -28.06 35.38
N GLU A 16 -23.44 -28.88 34.34
CA GLU A 16 -23.29 -30.33 34.48
C GLU A 16 -21.83 -30.69 34.80
N THR A 17 -20.88 -29.99 34.15
CA THR A 17 -19.45 -30.15 34.38
C THR A 17 -18.74 -28.83 34.70
N LYS A 18 -17.52 -28.91 35.26
CA LYS A 18 -16.72 -27.73 35.62
C LYS A 18 -16.30 -26.89 34.42
N ASN A 19 -16.16 -27.51 33.25
CA ASN A 19 -15.70 -26.86 32.03
C ASN A 19 -16.85 -26.19 31.26
N ASP A 20 -18.09 -26.41 31.69
CA ASP A 20 -19.25 -25.83 31.02
C ASP A 20 -19.37 -24.33 31.29
N ILE A 21 -19.85 -23.63 30.27
CA ILE A 21 -20.13 -22.20 30.33
C ILE A 21 -21.39 -21.98 31.18
N PHE A 22 -21.38 -20.93 32.01
CA PHE A 22 -22.56 -20.57 32.79
C PHE A 22 -23.70 -20.09 31.89
N LYS A 23 -24.84 -20.77 31.95
CA LYS A 23 -26.06 -20.38 31.24
C LYS A 23 -26.72 -19.19 31.96
N ALA A 24 -26.47 -17.97 31.48
CA ALA A 24 -27.11 -16.77 32.00
C ALA A 24 -28.37 -16.42 31.20
N SER A 25 -29.55 -16.73 31.75
CA SER A 25 -30.83 -16.31 31.16
C SER A 25 -31.00 -14.80 31.27
N ARG A 26 -31.41 -14.13 30.18
CA ARG A 26 -31.68 -12.68 30.15
C ARG A 26 -33.13 -12.43 29.74
N SER A 27 -33.81 -11.53 30.45
CA SER A 27 -35.12 -10.98 30.08
C SER A 27 -34.96 -9.57 29.54
N TYR A 28 -35.57 -9.25 28.39
CA TYR A 28 -35.43 -7.96 27.70
C TYR A 28 -36.62 -7.02 27.93
N ILE A 29 -37.33 -7.15 29.05
CA ILE A 29 -38.54 -6.36 29.32
C ILE A 29 -38.13 -4.96 29.79
N VAL A 30 -38.57 -3.93 29.07
CA VAL A 30 -38.19 -2.51 29.29
C VAL A 30 -38.42 -2.04 30.72
N ASN A 31 -39.49 -2.51 31.39
CA ASN A 31 -39.81 -2.12 32.76
C ASN A 31 -38.80 -2.62 33.81
N GLN A 32 -37.93 -3.58 33.48
CA GLN A 32 -36.94 -4.14 34.41
C GLN A 32 -35.63 -3.33 34.44
N ASP A 33 -35.39 -2.44 33.46
CA ASP A 33 -34.18 -1.61 33.34
C ASP A 33 -34.50 -0.09 33.44
N PRO A 34 -34.88 0.41 34.63
CA PRO A 34 -35.40 1.76 34.81
C PRO A 34 -34.40 2.89 34.48
N PHE A 35 -33.08 2.61 34.55
CA PHE A 35 -32.02 3.62 34.35
C PHE A 35 -31.23 3.47 33.05
N ARG A 36 -31.84 2.88 32.01
CA ARG A 36 -31.16 2.59 30.75
C ARG A 36 -30.44 3.82 30.16
N HIS A 37 -31.13 4.95 30.07
CA HIS A 37 -30.57 6.18 29.51
C HIS A 37 -29.40 6.73 30.32
N GLN A 38 -29.47 6.71 31.65
CA GLN A 38 -28.41 7.17 32.54
C GLN A 38 -27.18 6.24 32.49
N VAL A 39 -27.41 4.92 32.42
CA VAL A 39 -26.33 3.93 32.28
C VAL A 39 -25.63 4.08 30.92
N GLU A 40 -26.38 4.28 29.84
CA GLU A 40 -25.81 4.53 28.51
C GLU A 40 -25.02 5.85 28.47
N TYR A 41 -25.52 6.91 29.11
CA TYR A 41 -24.81 8.19 29.23
C TYR A 41 -23.47 8.03 29.96
N THR A 42 -23.48 7.37 31.13
CA THR A 42 -22.24 7.14 31.90
C THR A 42 -21.26 6.24 31.15
N ARG A 43 -21.73 5.24 30.41
CA ARG A 43 -20.89 4.42 29.52
C ARG A 43 -20.26 5.26 28.41
N ALA A 44 -21.02 6.14 27.76
CA ALA A 44 -20.51 7.02 26.71
C ALA A 44 -19.46 8.00 27.27
N LEU A 45 -19.73 8.60 28.43
CA LEU A 45 -18.81 9.50 29.11
C LEU A 45 -17.52 8.78 29.54
N ASN A 46 -17.62 7.55 30.05
CA ASN A 46 -16.47 6.73 30.37
C ASN A 46 -15.69 6.35 29.10
N ALA A 47 -16.36 6.00 28.00
CA ALA A 47 -15.71 5.70 26.73
C ALA A 47 -14.90 6.90 26.20
N ALA A 48 -15.49 8.11 26.22
CA ALA A 48 -14.80 9.33 25.81
C ALA A 48 -13.60 9.67 26.72
N LYS A 49 -13.72 9.42 28.03
CA LYS A 49 -12.59 9.56 28.97
C LYS A 49 -11.48 8.54 28.68
N LEU A 50 -11.85 7.28 28.44
CA LEU A 50 -10.88 6.22 28.12
C LEU A 50 -10.18 6.51 26.79
N GLU A 51 -10.90 6.97 25.77
CA GLU A 51 -10.32 7.38 24.48
C GLU A 51 -9.24 8.44 24.69
N ARG A 52 -9.51 9.47 25.51
CA ARG A 52 -8.53 10.52 25.84
C ARG A 52 -7.34 9.99 26.63
N VAL A 53 -7.56 9.09 27.59
CA VAL A 53 -6.49 8.46 28.38
C VAL A 53 -5.60 7.56 27.51
N PHE A 54 -6.18 6.89 26.52
CA PHE A 54 -5.48 6.00 25.61
C PHE A 54 -4.99 6.66 24.32
N ALA A 55 -5.21 7.97 24.14
CA ALA A 55 -4.71 8.74 23.01
C ALA A 55 -3.18 8.87 23.08
N LYS A 56 -2.48 7.89 22.50
CA LYS A 56 -1.02 7.86 22.36
C LYS A 56 -0.67 7.93 20.87
N PRO A 57 -0.77 9.12 20.23
CA PRO A 57 -0.66 9.26 18.77
C PRO A 57 0.75 9.02 18.23
N PHE A 58 1.78 9.22 19.07
CA PHE A 58 3.16 9.01 18.68
C PHE A 58 3.52 7.52 18.72
N LEU A 59 3.83 6.95 17.55
CA LEU A 59 4.18 5.53 17.39
C LEU A 59 5.69 5.30 17.25
N ALA A 60 6.37 6.12 16.45
CA ALA A 60 7.79 5.99 16.15
C ALA A 60 8.33 7.28 15.52
N SER A 61 9.65 7.45 15.65
CA SER A 61 10.44 8.39 14.85
C SER A 61 11.49 7.59 14.07
N PHE A 62 11.80 8.04 12.86
CA PHE A 62 12.83 7.46 12.00
C PHE A 62 14.01 8.41 11.97
N ASP A 63 15.07 8.06 12.68
CA ASP A 63 16.27 8.89 12.78
C ASP A 63 17.33 8.46 11.76
N GLY A 64 18.02 9.45 11.17
CA GLY A 64 19.14 9.17 10.28
C GLY A 64 19.38 10.14 9.13
N HIS A 65 18.54 11.15 8.92
CA HIS A 65 18.84 12.27 8.01
C HIS A 65 19.69 13.32 8.72
N ASN A 66 20.68 13.88 8.01
CA ASN A 66 21.59 14.85 8.60
C ASN A 66 20.98 16.26 8.63
N GLU A 67 20.10 16.55 7.67
CA GLU A 67 19.39 17.82 7.55
C GLU A 67 17.87 17.63 7.53
N ALA A 68 17.15 18.74 7.44
CA ALA A 68 15.68 18.76 7.41
C ALA A 68 15.13 17.90 6.26
N VAL A 69 14.13 17.08 6.57
CA VAL A 69 13.37 16.29 5.60
C VAL A 69 12.37 17.22 4.93
N ASN A 70 12.58 17.48 3.64
CA ASN A 70 11.71 18.34 2.85
C ASN A 70 10.60 17.53 2.16
N LEU A 71 10.81 16.24 1.95
CA LEU A 71 9.97 15.39 1.11
C LEU A 71 9.73 14.02 1.74
N LEU A 72 8.52 13.52 1.56
CA LEU A 72 8.13 12.17 1.93
C LEU A 72 7.21 11.58 0.85
N GLU A 73 7.50 10.36 0.43
CA GLU A 73 6.71 9.66 -0.58
C GLU A 73 6.50 8.20 -0.19
N LYS A 74 5.26 7.73 -0.30
CA LYS A 74 4.93 6.31 -0.09
C LYS A 74 5.04 5.55 -1.41
N HIS A 75 5.61 4.36 -1.37
CA HIS A 75 5.61 3.48 -2.53
C HIS A 75 4.17 3.01 -2.85
N PRO A 76 3.71 3.05 -4.12
CA PRO A 76 2.31 2.76 -4.46
C PRO A 76 1.91 1.29 -4.24
N LEU A 77 2.80 0.33 -4.53
CA LEU A 77 2.54 -1.11 -4.35
C LEU A 77 2.92 -1.66 -2.97
N ARG A 78 4.07 -1.25 -2.42
CA ARG A 78 4.59 -1.73 -1.15
C ARG A 78 4.16 -0.80 -0.02
N LEU A 79 3.17 -1.25 0.76
CA LEU A 79 2.66 -0.52 1.93
C LEU A 79 3.73 -0.27 3.00
N SER A 80 4.70 -1.19 3.12
CA SER A 80 5.76 -1.10 4.13
C SER A 80 6.92 -0.20 3.72
N THR A 81 6.98 0.28 2.48
CA THR A 81 8.11 1.07 1.97
C THR A 81 7.75 2.54 1.85
N VAL A 82 8.57 3.39 2.47
CA VAL A 82 8.45 4.86 2.39
C VAL A 82 9.80 5.44 1.99
N LEU A 83 9.77 6.47 1.16
CA LEU A 83 10.90 7.24 0.71
C LEU A 83 10.86 8.60 1.40
N SER A 84 12.04 9.14 1.70
CA SER A 84 12.18 10.47 2.26
C SER A 84 13.38 11.16 1.64
N GLY A 85 13.25 12.45 1.35
CA GLY A 85 14.31 13.28 0.80
C GLY A 85 14.63 14.41 1.75
N ALA A 86 15.91 14.58 2.07
CA ALA A 86 16.40 15.65 2.92
C ALA A 86 17.16 16.72 2.14
N ARG A 87 17.47 17.81 2.84
CA ARG A 87 18.17 18.96 2.27
C ARG A 87 19.67 18.69 2.02
N ASP A 88 20.21 17.65 2.65
CA ASP A 88 21.56 17.08 2.45
C ASP A 88 21.75 16.38 1.10
N GLY A 89 20.69 16.28 0.28
CA GLY A 89 20.70 15.59 -1.00
C GLY A 89 20.59 14.07 -0.90
N GLN A 90 20.36 13.54 0.31
CA GLN A 90 20.13 12.12 0.55
C GLN A 90 18.65 11.76 0.40
N VAL A 91 18.44 10.61 -0.24
CA VAL A 91 17.16 9.92 -0.26
C VAL A 91 17.30 8.65 0.55
N LYS A 92 16.44 8.48 1.56
CA LYS A 92 16.41 7.26 2.39
C LYS A 92 15.14 6.47 2.13
N VAL A 93 15.34 5.17 1.95
CA VAL A 93 14.29 4.15 1.82
C VAL A 93 14.08 3.51 3.19
N TRP A 94 12.88 3.63 3.71
CA TRP A 94 12.48 3.12 5.01
C TRP A 94 11.58 1.90 4.86
N HIS A 95 11.74 0.96 5.78
CA HIS A 95 10.79 -0.12 5.98
C HIS A 95 10.01 0.10 7.29
N LEU A 96 8.72 0.37 7.18
CA LEU A 96 7.85 0.78 8.28
C LEU A 96 7.70 -0.29 9.37
N VAL A 97 7.62 -1.57 8.98
CA VAL A 97 7.40 -2.67 9.94
C VAL A 97 8.61 -2.89 10.83
N THR A 98 9.82 -2.87 10.24
CA THR A 98 11.07 -3.07 10.97
C THR A 98 11.62 -1.78 11.55
N LYS A 99 11.06 -0.62 11.17
CA LYS A 99 11.49 0.72 11.54
C LYS A 99 12.96 1.01 11.22
N LYS A 100 13.47 0.41 10.14
CA LYS A 100 14.88 0.53 9.73
C LYS A 100 15.01 1.22 8.38
N CYS A 101 16.13 1.94 8.23
CA CYS A 101 16.60 2.39 6.92
C CYS A 101 17.09 1.17 6.15
N VAL A 102 16.47 0.88 5.01
CA VAL A 102 16.89 -0.19 4.10
C VAL A 102 18.05 0.29 3.25
N GLN A 103 17.97 1.52 2.77
CA GLN A 103 18.94 2.07 1.85
C GLN A 103 19.03 3.58 2.01
N THR A 104 20.26 4.09 1.98
CA THR A 104 20.56 5.52 1.87
C THR A 104 21.21 5.74 0.51
N VAL A 105 20.69 6.69 -0.26
CA VAL A 105 21.18 7.04 -1.60
C VAL A 105 21.54 8.51 -1.62
N GLN A 106 22.78 8.84 -1.95
CA GLN A 106 23.16 10.23 -2.26
C GLN A 106 22.69 10.52 -3.69
N ALA A 107 21.57 11.23 -3.82
CA ALA A 107 20.97 11.52 -5.13
C ALA A 107 21.48 12.84 -5.72
N HIS A 108 21.68 13.85 -4.86
CA HIS A 108 22.07 15.20 -5.28
C HIS A 108 23.12 15.80 -4.32
N ASN A 109 23.82 16.84 -4.77
CA ASN A 109 24.75 17.62 -3.95
C ASN A 109 24.07 18.80 -3.20
N GLY A 110 22.76 18.94 -3.37
CA GLY A 110 21.94 19.97 -2.75
C GLY A 110 20.55 19.43 -2.43
N PRO A 111 19.59 20.29 -2.09
CA PRO A 111 18.29 19.85 -1.61
C PRO A 111 17.54 19.03 -2.66
N VAL A 112 16.99 17.89 -2.22
CA VAL A 112 16.06 17.13 -3.04
C VAL A 112 14.74 17.91 -3.12
N ASN A 113 14.31 18.24 -4.34
CA ASN A 113 13.09 19.04 -4.59
C ASN A 113 11.87 18.17 -4.95
N GLY A 114 12.07 16.93 -5.39
CA GLY A 114 10.98 16.00 -5.66
C GLY A 114 11.47 14.56 -5.69
N ILE A 115 10.61 13.64 -5.25
CA ILE A 115 10.79 12.19 -5.38
C ILE A 115 9.51 11.65 -6.01
N LEU A 116 9.65 10.70 -6.92
CA LEU A 116 8.51 10.06 -7.58
C LEU A 116 8.74 8.55 -7.74
N SER A 117 8.00 7.76 -6.96
CA SER A 117 7.89 6.31 -7.03
C SER A 117 6.83 5.96 -8.07
N ARG A 118 7.23 6.03 -9.35
CA ARG A 118 6.32 5.73 -10.46
C ARG A 118 6.19 4.23 -10.70
N ARG A 119 4.95 3.81 -10.99
CA ARG A 119 4.60 2.48 -11.53
C ARG A 119 4.66 2.43 -13.07
N LEU A 120 4.63 3.58 -13.74
CA LEU A 120 4.36 3.67 -15.19
C LEU A 120 5.57 4.10 -16.05
N ILE A 121 6.60 4.75 -15.50
CA ILE A 121 7.77 5.13 -16.33
C ILE A 121 8.44 3.87 -16.89
N ASP A 122 8.66 2.83 -16.08
CA ASP A 122 9.38 1.65 -16.55
C ASP A 122 8.67 0.99 -17.72
N LEU A 123 7.34 0.87 -17.67
CA LEU A 123 6.54 0.34 -18.78
C LEU A 123 6.57 1.25 -20.01
N LEU A 124 6.48 2.58 -19.83
CA LEU A 124 6.49 3.53 -20.95
C LEU A 124 7.87 3.60 -21.61
N ILE A 125 8.95 3.58 -20.84
CA ILE A 125 10.33 3.55 -21.33
C ILE A 125 10.60 2.23 -22.04
N LEU A 126 10.20 1.09 -21.47
CA LEU A 126 10.36 -0.21 -22.13
C LEU A 126 9.58 -0.27 -23.45
N LEU A 127 8.32 0.20 -23.46
CA LEU A 127 7.50 0.28 -24.68
C LEU A 127 8.09 1.24 -25.72
N LEU A 128 8.62 2.39 -25.30
CA LEU A 128 9.28 3.34 -26.20
C LEU A 128 10.56 2.76 -26.80
N ILE A 129 11.37 2.08 -26.00
CA ILE A 129 12.60 1.44 -26.47
C ILE A 129 12.27 0.32 -27.46
N GLU A 130 11.31 -0.55 -27.15
CA GLU A 130 10.88 -1.61 -28.07
C GLU A 130 10.36 -1.03 -29.40
N LEU A 131 9.51 0.00 -29.35
CA LEU A 131 8.98 0.66 -30.55
C LEU A 131 10.08 1.33 -31.40
N ILE A 132 11.05 1.98 -30.75
CA ILE A 132 12.17 2.65 -31.43
C ILE A 132 13.09 1.63 -32.10
N VAL A 133 13.43 0.53 -31.39
CA VAL A 133 14.27 -0.53 -31.94
C VAL A 133 13.59 -1.18 -33.14
N ASP A 134 12.30 -1.51 -33.06
CA ASP A 134 11.53 -2.06 -34.18
C ASP A 134 11.49 -1.12 -35.39
N LEU A 135 11.29 0.19 -35.16
CA LEU A 135 11.27 1.18 -36.22
C LEU A 135 12.64 1.32 -36.91
N LEU A 136 13.73 1.35 -36.13
CA LEU A 136 15.10 1.43 -36.64
C LEU A 136 15.48 0.19 -37.46
N VAL A 137 15.13 -1.01 -36.98
CA VAL A 137 15.39 -2.25 -37.70
C VAL A 137 14.62 -2.27 -39.03
N ARG A 138 13.34 -1.89 -39.06
CA ARG A 138 12.55 -1.79 -40.30
C ARG A 138 13.16 -0.77 -41.28
N LEU A 139 13.57 0.40 -40.79
CA LEU A 139 14.17 1.44 -41.64
C LEU A 139 15.52 0.99 -42.22
N LEU A 140 16.36 0.33 -41.41
CA LEU A 140 17.65 -0.20 -41.83
C LEU A 140 17.48 -1.29 -42.90
N ILE A 141 16.56 -2.22 -42.69
CA ILE A 141 16.23 -3.27 -43.67
C ILE A 141 15.74 -2.63 -44.97
N GLN A 142 14.84 -1.65 -44.90
CA GLN A 142 14.35 -0.97 -46.10
C GLN A 142 15.47 -0.25 -46.85
N LEU A 143 16.38 0.41 -46.13
CA LEU A 143 17.54 1.10 -46.73
C LEU A 143 18.49 0.12 -47.40
N LEU A 144 18.82 -0.99 -46.74
CA LEU A 144 19.67 -2.05 -47.27
C LEU A 144 19.07 -2.69 -48.52
N VAL A 145 17.79 -3.05 -48.47
CA VAL A 145 17.06 -3.62 -49.62
C VAL A 145 17.05 -2.63 -50.79
N ASN A 146 16.74 -1.36 -50.54
CA ASN A 146 16.75 -0.32 -51.58
C ASN A 146 18.15 -0.11 -52.19
N LEU A 147 19.20 -0.15 -51.37
CA LEU A 147 20.59 -0.03 -51.82
C LEU A 147 20.98 -1.23 -52.70
N LEU A 148 20.63 -2.44 -52.26
CA LEU A 148 20.94 -3.69 -52.96
C LEU A 148 20.20 -3.76 -54.30
N ILE A 149 18.92 -3.36 -54.34
CA ILE A 149 18.15 -3.22 -55.59
C ILE A 149 18.82 -2.21 -56.54
N ARG A 150 19.25 -1.04 -56.05
CA ARG A 150 19.94 -0.04 -56.89
C ARG A 150 21.27 -0.55 -57.44
N LEU A 151 22.05 -1.27 -56.64
CA LEU A 151 23.31 -1.90 -57.07
C LEU A 151 23.06 -2.98 -58.12
N MET A 152 22.05 -3.84 -57.93
CA MET A 152 21.69 -4.86 -58.90
C MET A 152 21.24 -4.25 -60.23
N ILE A 153 20.39 -3.21 -60.19
CA ILE A 153 19.95 -2.51 -61.40
C ILE A 153 21.15 -1.86 -62.11
N LYS A 154 22.05 -1.20 -61.38
CA LYS A 154 23.25 -0.59 -61.96
C LYS A 154 24.15 -1.64 -62.63
N MET A 155 24.40 -2.76 -61.95
CA MET A 155 25.19 -3.86 -62.50
C MET A 155 24.54 -4.49 -63.74
N LEU A 156 23.21 -4.63 -63.76
CA LEU A 156 22.50 -5.17 -64.92
C LEU A 156 22.56 -4.24 -66.14
N VAL A 157 22.45 -2.92 -65.91
CA VAL A 157 22.60 -1.89 -66.94
C VAL A 157 24.03 -1.87 -67.47
N ASP A 158 25.03 -1.90 -66.58
CA ASP A 158 26.44 -1.96 -66.97
C ASP A 158 26.76 -3.25 -67.78
N LEU A 159 26.13 -4.39 -67.47
CA LEU A 159 26.29 -5.64 -68.21
C LEU A 159 25.64 -5.61 -69.61
N LEU A 160 24.49 -4.95 -69.74
CA LEU A 160 23.79 -4.78 -71.02
C LEU A 160 24.47 -3.76 -71.94
N ALA A 161 25.18 -2.77 -71.40
CA ALA A 161 25.87 -1.75 -72.18
C ALA A 161 27.19 -2.22 -72.84
N VAL A 162 27.70 -3.39 -72.45
CA VAL A 162 28.96 -3.97 -72.96
C VAL A 162 28.75 -4.95 -74.12
N ASN A 163 27.50 -5.34 -74.40
CA ASN A 163 27.11 -6.15 -75.57
C ASN A 163 26.50 -5.27 -76.68
#